data_AF-A0A2J8MUI2-F1
#
_entry.id   AF-A0A2J8MUI2-F1
#
_cell.length_a   1.000
_cell.length_b   1.000
_cell.length_c   1.000
_cell.angle_alpha   90.00
_cell.angle_beta   90.00
_cell.angle_gamma   90.00
#
_symmetry.space_group_name_H-M   'P 1'
#
loop_
_entity.id
_entity.type
_entity.pdbx_description
1 polymer ?
#
loop_
_entity_poly.entity_id
_entity_poly.type
_entity_poly.pdbx_seq_one_letter_code
_entity_poly.pdbx_strand_id
1 'polypeptide(L)' 'MFNIRNIGKTLVTRTQGTKIASDGLKGRVFEVSLADLQNDEVAFRKFKLITEDVQGKNCLTNFHG' A
#
# COMPACT_ATOMS: atom_id res chain seq x y z
N MET A 1 3.51 -12.36 -9.09
CA MET A 1 3.83 -12.12 -7.66
C MET A 1 5.10 -11.29 -7.64
N PHE A 2 5.12 -10.15 -6.93
CA PHE A 2 6.31 -9.29 -6.86
C PHE A 2 7.36 -9.86 -5.92
N ASN A 3 8.65 -9.66 -6.24
CA ASN A 3 9.78 -10.12 -5.42
C ASN A 3 9.86 -9.33 -4.11
N ILE A 4 9.67 -8.00 -4.17
CA ILE A 4 9.65 -7.13 -3.00
C ILE A 4 8.21 -6.94 -2.55
N ARG A 5 7.91 -7.39 -1.32
CA ARG A 5 6.57 -7.25 -0.69
C ARG A 5 6.45 -6.05 0.23
N ASN A 6 7.59 -5.48 0.64
CA ASN A 6 7.64 -4.33 1.54
C ASN A 6 8.09 -3.10 0.76
N ILE A 7 7.16 -2.24 0.40
CA ILE A 7 7.42 -1.04 -0.41
C ILE A 7 7.79 0.15 0.49
N GLY A 8 7.08 0.31 1.61
CA GLY A 8 7.25 1.45 2.49
C GLY A 8 6.29 1.47 3.66
N LYS A 9 6.23 2.61 4.35
CA LYS A 9 5.35 2.86 5.50
C LYS A 9 4.52 4.10 5.23
N THR A 10 3.25 4.06 5.64
CA THR A 10 2.35 5.22 5.59
C THR A 10 1.89 5.56 7.00
N LEU A 11 1.72 6.85 7.26
CA LEU A 11 1.23 7.36 8.54
C LEU A 11 -0.30 7.47 8.48
N VAL A 12 -0.94 7.18 9.61
CA VAL A 12 -2.38 7.42 9.82
C VAL A 12 -2.60 8.01 11.19
N THR A 13 -3.64 8.83 11.32
CA THR A 13 -4.10 9.36 12.60
C THR A 13 -4.54 8.22 13.51
N ARG A 14 -4.16 8.30 14.79
CA ARG A 14 -4.60 7.32 15.81
C ARG A 14 -6.13 7.33 15.93
N THR A 15 -6.71 6.15 16.13
CA THR A 15 -8.15 5.99 16.42
C THR A 15 -8.56 6.90 17.58
N GLN A 16 -9.62 7.68 17.37
CA GLN A 16 -10.20 8.57 18.38
C GLN A 16 -11.73 8.53 18.29
N GLY A 17 -12.37 8.18 19.41
CA GLY A 17 -13.83 8.01 19.46
C GLY A 17 -14.32 6.97 18.45
N THR A 18 -15.27 7.37 17.60
CA THR A 18 -15.84 6.52 16.54
C THR A 18 -15.03 6.51 15.24
N LYS A 19 -13.95 7.30 15.14
CA LYS A 19 -13.08 7.32 13.95
C LYS A 19 -11.97 6.29 14.10
N ILE A 20 -12.09 5.19 13.36
CA ILE A 20 -11.14 4.07 13.39
C ILE A 20 -10.01 4.33 12.38
N ALA A 21 -8.76 4.16 12.82
CA ALA A 21 -7.58 4.35 11.97
C ALA A 21 -7.54 3.41 10.74
N SER A 22 -8.08 2.19 10.87
CA SER A 22 -8.17 1.23 9.77
C SER A 22 -8.99 1.77 8.60
N ASP A 23 -10.07 2.49 8.88
CA ASP A 23 -10.98 2.99 7.85
C ASP A 23 -10.34 4.12 7.04
N GLY A 24 -9.43 4.87 7.67
CA GLY A 24 -8.62 5.89 6.99
C GLY A 24 -7.45 5.31 6.16
N LEU A 25 -7.12 4.04 6.35
CA LEU A 25 -6.08 3.31 5.60
C LEU A 25 -6.67 2.46 4.47
N LYS A 26 -7.80 1.80 4.72
CA LYS A 26 -8.53 1.03 3.71
C LYS A 26 -8.98 1.94 2.58
N GLY A 27 -8.87 1.46 1.34
CA GLY A 27 -9.19 2.23 0.14
C GLY A 27 -8.10 3.22 -0.30
N ARG A 28 -6.99 3.39 0.44
CA ARG A 28 -5.86 4.20 -0.05
C ARG A 28 -5.21 3.52 -1.25
N VAL A 29 -5.04 4.27 -2.33
CA VAL A 29 -4.34 3.84 -3.54
C VAL A 29 -2.94 4.43 -3.54
N PHE A 30 -1.93 3.58 -3.68
CA PHE A 30 -0.53 3.93 -3.79
C PHE A 30 -0.04 3.67 -5.20
N GLU A 31 0.64 4.65 -5.80
CA GLU A 31 1.33 4.48 -7.07
C GLU A 31 2.79 4.11 -6.79
N VAL A 32 3.23 2.96 -7.31
CA VAL A 32 4.57 2.40 -7.06
C VAL A 32 5.19 2.00 -8.38
N SER A 33 6.50 2.25 -8.54
CA SER A 33 7.21 1.85 -9.76
C SER A 33 7.47 0.34 -9.76
N LEU A 34 7.52 -0.28 -10.94
CA LEU A 34 7.92 -1.68 -11.08
C LEU A 34 9.37 -1.91 -10.65
N ALA A 35 10.23 -0.90 -10.81
CA ALA A 35 11.61 -0.96 -10.34
C ALA A 35 11.67 -1.21 -8.83
N ASP A 36 10.83 -0.55 -8.03
CA ASP A 36 10.78 -0.76 -6.57
C ASP A 36 10.22 -2.13 -6.17
N LEU A 37 9.42 -2.76 -7.03
CA LEU A 37 8.77 -4.05 -6.76
C LEU A 37 9.61 -5.25 -7.18
N GLN A 38 10.46 -5.09 -8.20
CA GLN A 38 11.20 -6.18 -8.83
C GLN A 38 12.73 -5.97 -8.87
N ASN A 39 13.24 -4.79 -8.48
CA ASN A 39 14.64 -4.36 -8.69
C ASN A 39 15.08 -4.49 -10.16
N ASP A 40 14.20 -4.12 -11.08
CA ASP A 40 14.44 -4.19 -12.52
C ASP A 40 14.62 -2.77 -13.10
N GLU A 41 15.31 -2.63 -14.23
CA GLU A 41 15.60 -1.31 -14.86
C GLU A 41 14.35 -0.64 -15.46
N VAL A 42 13.20 -1.33 -15.41
CA VAL A 42 11.91 -0.91 -15.95
C VAL A 42 11.21 0.09 -15.02
N ALA A 43 11.82 1.24 -14.78
CA ALA A 43 11.29 2.30 -13.90
C ALA A 43 10.06 3.04 -14.48
N PHE A 44 9.80 2.93 -15.79
CA PHE A 44 8.72 3.65 -16.45
C PHE A 44 7.34 3.03 -16.19
N ARG A 45 7.26 1.76 -15.80
CA ARG A 45 6.00 1.08 -15.51
C ARG A 45 5.62 1.36 -14.06
N LYS A 46 4.45 1.96 -13.87
CA LYS A 46 3.90 2.24 -12.55
C LYS A 46 2.62 1.43 -12.36
N PHE A 47 2.45 0.93 -11.15
CA PHE A 47 1.28 0.18 -10.75
C PHE A 47 0.57 0.89 -9.62
N LYS A 48 -0.74 0.77 -9.61
CA LYS A 48 -1.57 1.27 -8.51
C LYS A 48 -1.92 0.10 -7.60
N LEU A 49 -1.72 0.28 -6.31
CA LEU A 49 -2.00 -0.71 -5.27
C LEU A 49 -3.01 -0.12 -4.30
N ILE A 50 -4.17 -0.75 -4.14
CA ILE A 50 -5.20 -0.36 -3.17
C ILE A 50 -5.03 -1.14 -1.87
N THR A 51 -5.20 -0.49 -0.72
CA THR A 51 -5.25 -1.18 0.57
C THR A 51 -6.64 -1.77 0.78
N GLU A 52 -6.76 -3.10 0.73
CA GLU A 52 -8.03 -3.79 0.99
C GLU A 52 -8.25 -4.03 2.48
N ASP A 53 -7.19 -4.40 3.19
CA ASP A 53 -7.29 -4.72 4.61
C ASP A 53 -6.08 -4.26 5.43
N VAL A 54 -6.29 -4.12 6.74
CA VAL A 54 -5.24 -3.72 7.69
C VAL A 54 -5.21 -4.72 8.82
N GLN A 55 -4.10 -5.44 8.94
CA GLN A 55 -3.87 -6.43 9.98
C GLN A 55 -2.78 -5.95 10.93
N GLY A 56 -3.19 -5.46 12.10
CA GLY A 56 -2.27 -4.87 13.08
C GLY A 56 -1.55 -3.65 12.50
N LYS A 57 -0.26 -3.80 12.16
CA LYS A 57 0.56 -2.75 11.57
C LYS A 57 0.81 -2.94 10.06
N ASN A 58 0.29 -4.01 9.47
CA ASN A 58 0.51 -4.34 8.06
C ASN A 58 -0.72 -3.96 7.25
N CYS A 59 -0.50 -3.22 6.16
CA CYS A 59 -1.53 -2.96 5.16
C CYS A 59 -1.42 -4.04 4.08
N LEU A 60 -2.50 -4.78 3.85
CA LEU A 60 -2.61 -5.73 2.76
C LEU A 60 -3.12 -5.00 1.53
N THR A 61 -2.29 -4.96 0.50
CA THR A 61 -2.60 -4.27 -0.74
C THR A 61 -2.89 -5.24 -1.87
N ASN A 62 -3.80 -4.83 -2.77
CA ASN A 62 -4.16 -5.53 -3.99
C ASN A 62 -3.98 -4.62 -5.20
N PHE A 63 -4.00 -5.20 -6.38
CA PHE A 63 -3.85 -4.50 -7.64
C PHE A 63 -5.05 -3.57 -7.93
N HIS A 64 -4.77 -2.34 -8.34
CA HIS A 64 -5.77 -1.31 -8.65
C HIS A 64 -5.49 -0.66 -10.03
N GLY A 65 -5.37 -1.50 -11.06
CA GLY A 65 -5.18 -1.05 -12.45
C GLY A 65 -3.72 -0.87 -12.86
#